data_AF-A0A847J563-F1
#
_entry.id   AF-A0A847J563-F1
#
_cell.length_a   1.000
_cell.length_b   1.000
_cell.length_c   1.000
_cell.angle_alpha   90.00
_cell.angle_beta   90.00
_cell.angle_gamma   90.00
#
_symmetry.space_group_name_H-M   'P 1'
#
loop_
_entity.id
_entity.type
_entity.pdbx_description
1 polymer ?
#
loop_
_entity_poly.entity_id
_entity_poly.type
_entity_poly.pdbx_seq_one_letter_code
_entity_poly.pdbx_strand_id
1 'polypeptide(L)'
;MSKQYIAFFHNSDDYFEKFSSKDEKRPCFYWFSDSYFSHIGIYKYFYLFVKNPQKDNIEFNARAESDDFNGLYQSYLYFLKEREAVRQNGKGYAEPSILVSFSNIEPDLIAEYKDDKFIILKPYFLKNRELNLLGEEKSFNKTVPFIEIPEIVEAAPNIKNSLPFIEPDKNGDRYVYDNWLQMKGNHGWWL
;
A
#
# COMPACT_ATOMS: atom_id res chain seq x y z
N MET A 1 -20.37 -13.86 -3.84
CA MET A 1 -19.08 -13.32 -4.30
C MET A 1 -18.28 -12.95 -3.06
N SER A 2 -17.06 -13.48 -2.91
CA SER A 2 -16.19 -13.08 -1.79
C SER A 2 -15.82 -11.61 -2.00
N LYS A 3 -16.01 -10.79 -0.97
CA LYS A 3 -15.70 -9.36 -1.04
C LYS A 3 -14.18 -9.22 -0.99
N GLN A 4 -13.54 -9.10 -2.15
CA GLN A 4 -12.08 -8.95 -2.28
C GLN A 4 -11.63 -7.61 -1.67
N TYR A 5 -10.56 -7.62 -0.88
CA TYR A 5 -9.94 -6.41 -0.30
C TYR A 5 -8.68 -6.04 -1.08
N ILE A 6 -8.24 -4.79 -0.98
CA ILE A 6 -6.96 -4.31 -1.49
C ILE A 6 -6.14 -3.77 -0.32
N ALA A 7 -4.89 -4.23 -0.24
CA ALA A 7 -3.91 -3.74 0.71
C ALA A 7 -2.99 -2.71 0.03
N PHE A 8 -2.80 -1.58 0.68
CA PHE A 8 -1.92 -0.52 0.22
C PHE A 8 -1.39 0.23 1.44
N PHE A 9 -0.33 1.01 1.26
CA PHE A 9 0.31 1.73 2.36
C PHE A 9 0.73 3.14 1.96
N HIS A 10 1.05 3.95 2.96
CA HIS A 10 1.66 5.26 2.79
C HIS A 10 2.73 5.47 3.86
N ASN A 11 3.70 6.33 3.58
CA ASN A 11 4.76 6.70 4.50
C ASN A 11 4.85 8.23 4.55
N SER A 12 4.97 8.81 5.75
CA SER A 12 5.07 10.26 5.91
C SER A 12 5.85 10.65 7.15
N ASP A 13 6.43 11.85 7.17
CA ASP A 13 7.01 12.42 8.38
C ASP A 13 5.98 13.14 9.27
N ASP A 14 4.79 13.40 8.71
CA ASP A 14 3.67 14.02 9.41
C ASP A 14 2.65 12.98 9.87
N TYR A 15 2.04 13.22 11.04
CA TYR A 15 1.01 12.35 11.58
C TYR A 15 -0.38 12.67 10.98
N PHE A 16 -1.01 11.67 10.37
CA PHE A 16 -2.39 11.75 9.88
C PHE A 16 -3.28 10.67 10.51
N GLU A 17 -4.41 11.08 11.09
CA GLU A 17 -5.45 10.12 11.50
C GLU A 17 -6.21 9.56 10.30
N LYS A 18 -6.32 10.37 9.23
CA LYS A 18 -6.95 10.02 7.96
C LYS A 18 -6.24 10.72 6.81
N PHE A 19 -6.22 10.08 5.65
CA PHE A 19 -5.66 10.64 4.43
C PHE A 19 -6.78 11.16 3.54
N SER A 20 -6.70 12.43 3.16
CA SER A 20 -7.56 13.05 2.15
C SER A 20 -6.77 14.10 1.39
N SER A 21 -7.24 14.45 0.20
CA SER A 21 -6.70 15.59 -0.52
C SER A 21 -6.95 16.88 0.26
N LYS A 22 -5.88 17.54 0.71
CA LYS A 22 -5.97 18.75 1.55
C LYS A 22 -6.80 19.87 0.90
N ASP A 23 -6.79 19.96 -0.43
CA ASP A 23 -7.45 21.01 -1.21
C ASP A 23 -8.36 20.47 -2.32
N GLU A 24 -8.56 19.15 -2.38
CA GLU A 24 -9.26 18.43 -3.46
C GLU A 24 -8.65 18.65 -4.86
N LYS A 25 -7.49 19.31 -4.95
CA LYS A 25 -6.81 19.56 -6.23
C LYS A 25 -5.83 18.48 -6.57
N ARG A 26 -5.28 17.74 -5.60
CA ARG A 26 -4.32 16.65 -5.84
C ARG A 26 -4.71 15.40 -5.06
N PRO A 27 -4.81 14.23 -5.69
CA PRO A 27 -5.16 13.02 -4.95
C PRO A 27 -4.03 12.64 -3.98
N CYS A 28 -4.38 11.89 -2.94
CA CYS A 28 -3.37 11.21 -2.13
C CYS A 28 -2.80 10.03 -2.92
N PHE A 29 -1.48 9.85 -2.84
CA PHE A 29 -0.77 8.73 -3.43
C PHE A 29 -0.55 7.64 -2.37
N TYR A 30 -0.79 6.39 -2.75
CA TYR A 30 -0.57 5.22 -1.92
C TYR A 30 0.25 4.19 -2.71
N TRP A 31 1.02 3.41 -2.00
CA TRP A 31 1.82 2.34 -2.55
C TRP A 31 1.06 1.02 -2.48
N PHE A 32 0.90 0.37 -3.64
CA PHE A 32 0.35 -0.97 -3.78
C PHE A 32 1.50 -1.99 -3.87
N SER A 33 1.75 -2.69 -2.76
CA SER A 33 2.84 -3.66 -2.61
C SER A 33 2.56 -4.69 -1.52
N ASP A 34 3.35 -5.75 -1.49
CA ASP A 34 3.29 -6.84 -0.51
C ASP A 34 4.03 -6.54 0.81
N SER A 35 4.88 -5.53 0.83
CA SER A 35 5.81 -5.24 1.93
C SER A 35 6.17 -3.76 1.96
N TYR A 36 6.77 -3.34 3.08
CA TYR A 36 7.28 -1.97 3.20
C TYR A 36 8.32 -1.72 2.11
N PHE A 37 8.27 -0.55 1.49
CA PHE A 37 9.30 -0.13 0.56
C PHE A 37 9.45 1.38 0.59
N SER A 38 10.69 1.86 0.52
CA SER A 38 11.00 3.28 0.35
C SER A 38 12.34 3.41 -0.33
N HIS A 39 12.38 4.22 -1.40
CA HIS A 39 13.61 4.54 -2.12
C HIS A 39 14.37 5.72 -1.51
N ILE A 40 13.76 6.48 -0.59
CA ILE A 40 14.40 7.67 0.03
C ILE A 40 14.77 7.50 1.50
N GLY A 41 14.37 6.41 2.16
CA GLY A 41 14.71 6.14 3.55
C GLY A 41 13.53 5.73 4.44
N ILE A 42 13.73 5.76 5.76
CA ILE A 42 12.67 5.50 6.73
C ILE A 42 11.95 6.81 7.01
N TYR A 43 10.64 6.81 6.84
CA TYR A 43 9.78 7.91 7.26
C TYR A 43 9.33 7.73 8.70
N LYS A 44 8.99 8.83 9.36
CA LYS A 44 8.55 8.80 10.75
C LYS A 44 7.28 7.99 10.98
N TYR A 45 6.35 7.95 10.03
CA TYR A 45 5.08 7.23 10.18
C TYR A 45 4.82 6.29 8.99
N PHE A 46 4.40 5.07 9.33
CA PHE A 46 3.89 4.06 8.41
C PHE A 46 2.38 3.91 8.58
N TYR A 47 1.68 3.83 7.46
CA TYR A 47 0.23 3.72 7.38
C TYR A 47 -0.14 2.53 6.51
N LEU A 48 -0.90 1.58 7.05
CA LEU A 48 -1.42 0.45 6.29
C LEU A 48 -2.93 0.56 6.16
N PHE A 49 -3.43 0.23 4.97
CA PHE A 49 -4.83 0.21 4.62
C PHE A 49 -5.17 -1.14 4.00
N VAL A 50 -6.28 -1.73 4.42
CA VAL A 50 -6.82 -2.98 3.90
C VAL A 50 -8.32 -2.78 3.71
N LYS A 51 -8.69 -2.31 2.51
CA LYS A 51 -10.04 -1.79 2.23
C LYS A 51 -10.76 -2.59 1.17
N ASN A 52 -12.08 -2.61 1.25
CA ASN A 52 -12.94 -3.07 0.17
C ASN A 52 -13.55 -1.84 -0.49
N PRO A 53 -13.14 -1.46 -1.72
CA PRO A 53 -13.47 -0.15 -2.25
C PRO A 53 -14.98 0.08 -2.42
N GLN A 54 -15.74 -0.96 -2.78
CA GLN A 54 -17.21 -0.87 -2.82
C GLN A 54 -17.87 -0.66 -1.45
N LYS A 55 -17.47 -1.42 -0.42
CA LYS A 55 -18.05 -1.30 0.93
C LYS A 55 -17.66 0.01 1.60
N ASP A 56 -16.41 0.41 1.42
CA ASP A 56 -15.84 1.60 2.05
C ASP A 56 -16.09 2.87 1.23
N ASN A 57 -16.73 2.75 0.06
CA ASN A 57 -17.00 3.82 -0.90
C ASN A 57 -15.74 4.63 -1.23
N ILE A 58 -14.67 3.91 -1.59
CA ILE A 58 -13.38 4.50 -1.94
C ILE A 58 -13.19 4.38 -3.44
N GLU A 59 -13.02 5.54 -4.08
CA GLU A 59 -12.70 5.61 -5.50
C GLU A 59 -11.19 5.62 -5.71
N PHE A 60 -10.71 4.86 -6.69
CA PHE A 60 -9.31 4.70 -7.01
C PHE A 60 -9.03 4.87 -8.50
N ASN A 61 -7.85 5.38 -8.83
CA ASN A 61 -7.20 5.19 -10.12
C ASN A 61 -5.78 4.63 -9.88
N ALA A 62 -5.24 3.94 -10.87
CA ALA A 62 -3.80 3.66 -10.94
C ALA A 62 -3.06 4.91 -11.45
N ARG A 63 -1.84 5.17 -10.99
CA ARG A 63 -0.92 6.13 -11.68
C ARG A 63 -0.14 5.35 -12.75
N ALA A 64 -0.85 4.74 -13.69
CA ALA A 64 -0.30 3.91 -14.76
C ALA A 64 -1.09 4.16 -16.05
N GLU A 65 -0.57 3.73 -17.20
CA GLU A 65 -1.14 4.07 -18.53
C GLU A 65 -2.63 3.76 -18.70
N SER A 66 -3.16 2.74 -18.01
CA SER A 66 -4.57 2.35 -18.13
C SER A 66 -5.49 2.89 -17.03
N ASP A 67 -4.98 3.66 -16.06
CA ASP A 67 -5.69 4.25 -14.91
C ASP A 67 -6.56 3.28 -14.07
N ASP A 68 -6.55 1.99 -14.37
CA ASP A 68 -7.43 0.95 -13.83
C ASP A 68 -6.67 -0.12 -13.04
N PHE A 69 -7.41 -1.09 -12.50
CA PHE A 69 -6.79 -2.17 -11.73
C PHE A 69 -5.79 -2.99 -12.55
N ASN A 70 -6.04 -3.20 -13.84
CA ASN A 70 -5.11 -3.94 -14.69
C ASN A 70 -3.75 -3.23 -14.75
N GLY A 71 -3.75 -1.92 -14.97
CA GLY A 71 -2.52 -1.12 -14.95
C GLY A 71 -1.81 -1.17 -13.61
N LEU A 72 -2.57 -1.01 -12.51
CA LEU A 72 -2.03 -1.12 -11.15
C LEU A 72 -1.31 -2.44 -10.92
N TYR A 73 -1.93 -3.56 -11.27
CA TYR A 73 -1.38 -4.88 -11.00
C TYR A 73 -0.19 -5.21 -11.91
N GLN A 74 -0.24 -4.82 -13.19
CA GLN A 74 0.91 -4.96 -14.10
C GLN A 74 2.13 -4.17 -13.60
N SER A 75 1.92 -2.92 -13.14
CA SER A 75 2.98 -2.12 -12.51
C SER A 75 3.53 -2.77 -11.24
N TYR A 76 2.70 -3.45 -10.45
CA TYR A 76 3.15 -4.20 -9.28
C TYR A 76 4.03 -5.41 -9.67
N LEU A 77 3.63 -6.17 -10.69
CA LEU A 77 4.44 -7.28 -11.20
C LEU A 77 5.78 -6.80 -11.77
N TYR A 78 5.79 -5.63 -12.42
CA TYR A 78 7.03 -4.98 -12.86
C TYR A 78 7.90 -4.60 -11.66
N PHE A 79 7.33 -3.95 -10.65
CA PHE A 79 8.01 -3.62 -9.40
C PHE A 79 8.66 -4.84 -8.73
N LEU A 80 7.96 -5.98 -8.66
CA LEU A 80 8.53 -7.19 -8.05
C LEU A 80 9.81 -7.66 -8.76
N LYS A 81 9.85 -7.56 -10.09
CA LYS A 81 11.04 -7.91 -10.90
C LYS A 81 12.18 -6.92 -10.66
N GLU A 82 11.89 -5.62 -10.68
CA GLU A 82 12.88 -4.57 -10.44
C GLU A 82 13.44 -4.61 -9.00
N ARG A 83 12.58 -4.83 -8.00
CA ARG A 83 12.98 -4.98 -6.60
C ARG A 83 13.99 -6.11 -6.44
N GLU A 84 13.76 -7.24 -7.09
CA GLU A 84 14.68 -8.37 -7.03
C GLU A 84 16.00 -8.08 -7.77
N ALA A 85 15.93 -7.42 -8.93
CA ALA A 85 17.13 -6.99 -9.64
C ALA A 85 17.98 -6.01 -8.81
N VAL A 86 17.35 -5.07 -8.08
CA VAL A 86 18.02 -4.14 -7.16
C VAL A 86 18.69 -4.91 -6.02
N ARG A 87 18.00 -5.89 -5.42
CA ARG A 87 18.55 -6.74 -4.34
C ARG A 87 19.80 -7.50 -4.79
N GLN A 88 19.80 -8.04 -6.01
CA GLN A 88 20.89 -8.87 -6.52
C GLN A 88 22.08 -8.04 -7.02
N ASN A 89 21.82 -6.92 -7.70
CA ASN A 89 22.86 -6.17 -8.44
C ASN A 89 23.28 -4.86 -7.76
N GLY A 90 22.61 -4.45 -6.68
CA GLY A 90 22.96 -3.27 -5.88
C GLY A 90 22.87 -1.93 -6.61
N LYS A 91 22.27 -1.89 -7.81
CA LYS A 91 22.10 -0.70 -8.65
C LYS A 91 20.71 -0.72 -9.28
N GLY A 92 19.95 0.35 -9.09
CA GLY A 92 18.64 0.54 -9.71
C GLY A 92 17.64 1.25 -8.80
N TYR A 93 16.53 1.67 -9.39
CA TYR A 93 15.38 2.25 -8.72
C TYR A 93 14.18 1.34 -8.98
N ALA A 94 13.49 0.94 -7.92
CA ALA A 94 12.22 0.24 -8.02
C ALA A 94 11.15 1.10 -7.35
N GLU A 95 10.09 1.45 -8.06
CA GLU A 95 8.94 2.16 -7.48
C GLU A 95 7.81 1.16 -7.27
N PRO A 96 7.22 1.07 -6.08
CA PRO A 96 5.97 0.34 -5.90
C PRO A 96 4.90 0.86 -6.85
N SER A 97 3.98 -0.02 -7.24
CA SER A 97 2.80 0.41 -7.98
C SER A 97 2.01 1.44 -7.17
N ILE A 98 1.37 2.38 -7.86
CA ILE A 98 0.81 3.57 -7.22
C ILE A 98 -0.69 3.60 -7.44
N LEU A 99 -1.39 3.65 -6.31
CA LEU A 99 -2.82 3.83 -6.21
C LEU A 99 -3.10 5.28 -5.79
N VAL A 100 -4.08 5.94 -6.42
CA VAL A 100 -4.44 7.32 -6.08
C VAL A 100 -5.91 7.45 -5.72
N SER A 101 -6.23 8.33 -4.77
CA SER A 101 -7.61 8.62 -4.36
C SER A 101 -7.77 10.05 -3.84
N PHE A 102 -8.95 10.64 -4.08
CA PHE A 102 -9.43 11.83 -3.35
C PHE A 102 -10.20 11.48 -2.07
N SER A 103 -10.57 10.21 -1.89
CA SER A 103 -11.40 9.76 -0.77
C SER A 103 -10.70 10.00 0.56
N ASN A 104 -11.49 10.24 1.60
CA ASN A 104 -10.97 10.30 2.97
C ASN A 104 -10.83 8.87 3.54
N ILE A 105 -9.60 8.35 3.57
CA ILE A 105 -9.34 6.95 3.96
C ILE A 105 -8.67 6.90 5.33
N GLU A 106 -9.29 6.15 6.23
CA GLU A 106 -8.75 5.89 7.56
C GLU A 106 -7.83 4.65 7.56
N PRO A 107 -6.57 4.75 8.03
CA PRO A 107 -5.65 3.61 8.11
C PRO A 107 -6.16 2.54 9.08
N ASP A 108 -5.95 1.28 8.73
CA ASP A 108 -6.21 0.13 9.61
C ASP A 108 -5.10 -0.04 10.64
N LEU A 109 -3.86 0.35 10.28
CA LEU A 109 -2.73 0.40 11.20
C LEU A 109 -1.91 1.69 10.97
N ILE A 110 -1.43 2.27 12.07
CA ILE A 110 -0.48 3.38 12.09
C ILE A 110 0.67 3.00 13.02
N ALA A 111 1.90 3.13 12.55
CA ALA A 111 3.09 2.94 13.38
C ALA A 111 4.05 4.13 13.23
N GLU A 112 4.72 4.50 14.32
CA GLU A 112 5.74 5.54 14.37
C GLU A 112 7.13 4.91 14.46
N TYR A 113 8.05 5.35 13.61
CA TYR A 113 9.45 5.01 13.72
C TYR A 113 10.12 5.86 14.80
N LYS A 114 10.55 5.20 15.88
CA LYS A 114 11.22 5.81 17.03
C LYS A 114 12.20 4.81 17.65
N ASP A 115 13.38 5.29 18.05
CA ASP A 115 14.42 4.47 18.70
C ASP A 115 14.76 3.20 17.89
N ASP A 116 14.96 3.38 16.57
CA ASP A 116 15.24 2.33 15.58
C ASP A 116 14.18 1.24 15.43
N LYS A 117 12.92 1.53 15.78
CA LYS A 117 11.80 0.58 15.76
C LYS A 117 10.51 1.25 15.31
N PHE A 118 9.62 0.52 14.64
CA PHE A 118 8.25 0.98 14.45
C PHE A 118 7.40 0.58 15.64
N ILE A 119 6.72 1.55 16.24
CA ILE A 119 5.86 1.38 17.40
C ILE A 119 4.42 1.66 16.98
N ILE A 120 3.53 0.70 17.24
CA ILE A 120 2.13 0.82 16.83
C ILE A 120 1.43 1.91 17.65
N LEU A 121 0.82 2.86 16.95
CA LEU A 121 -0.04 3.90 17.50
C LEU A 121 -1.52 3.52 17.38
N LYS A 122 -1.87 2.84 16.29
CA LYS A 122 -3.23 2.40 15.96
C LYS A 122 -3.19 1.00 15.32
N PRO A 123 -4.13 0.10 15.64
CA PRO A 123 -5.28 0.28 16.52
C PRO A 123 -4.90 0.27 18.01
N TYR A 124 -5.75 0.86 18.86
CA TYR A 124 -5.46 1.05 20.29
C TYR A 124 -5.17 -0.25 21.04
N PHE A 125 -5.77 -1.38 20.65
CA PHE A 125 -5.53 -2.68 21.29
C PHE A 125 -4.14 -3.27 21.01
N LEU A 126 -3.42 -2.74 20.01
CA LEU A 126 -2.03 -3.07 19.68
C LEU A 126 -1.05 -1.97 20.07
N LYS A 127 -1.52 -0.89 20.70
CA LYS A 127 -0.71 0.29 20.97
C LYS A 127 0.56 -0.08 21.76
N ASN A 128 1.67 0.54 21.37
CA ASN A 128 3.02 0.34 21.92
C ASN A 128 3.68 -1.02 21.60
N ARG A 129 3.03 -1.91 20.84
CA ARG A 129 3.71 -3.10 20.32
C ARG A 129 4.70 -2.69 19.22
N GLU A 130 5.78 -3.45 19.11
CA GLU A 130 6.77 -3.28 18.04
C GLU A 130 6.26 -3.89 16.75
N LEU A 131 6.55 -3.24 15.62
CA LEU A 131 6.20 -3.69 14.28
C LEU A 131 7.48 -3.89 13.46
N ASN A 132 7.77 -5.12 13.05
CA ASN A 132 8.99 -5.41 12.28
C ASN A 132 8.74 -5.35 10.76
N LEU A 133 8.90 -4.17 10.17
CA LEU A 133 8.76 -3.97 8.71
C LEU A 133 10.03 -4.28 7.89
N LEU A 134 11.21 -4.25 8.52
CA LEU A 134 12.52 -4.21 7.85
C LEU A 134 13.38 -5.47 8.06
N GLY A 135 12.78 -6.53 8.63
CA GLY A 135 13.46 -7.79 8.91
C GLY A 135 14.58 -7.66 9.95
N GLU A 136 15.35 -8.74 10.13
CA GLU A 136 16.42 -8.79 11.15
C GLU A 136 17.56 -7.81 10.88
N GLU A 137 17.87 -7.55 9.61
CA GLU A 137 18.96 -6.66 9.20
C GLU A 137 18.57 -5.18 9.20
N LYS A 138 17.31 -4.85 9.55
CA LYS A 138 16.74 -3.49 9.52
C LYS A 138 17.07 -2.74 8.22
N SER A 139 17.03 -3.44 7.10
CA SER A 139 17.49 -2.96 5.79
C SER A 139 16.32 -2.84 4.82
N PHE A 140 16.28 -1.75 4.05
CA PHE A 140 15.30 -1.57 2.97
C PHE A 140 15.36 -2.67 1.91
N ASN A 141 16.50 -3.34 1.80
CA ASN A 141 16.68 -4.42 0.85
C ASN A 141 16.06 -5.74 1.33
N LYS A 142 15.75 -5.89 2.62
CA LYS A 142 15.18 -7.12 3.20
C LYS A 142 13.91 -6.81 3.97
N THR A 143 12.85 -6.55 3.23
CA THR A 143 11.52 -6.23 3.77
C THR A 143 10.74 -7.51 4.05
N VAL A 144 9.88 -7.47 5.07
CA VAL A 144 9.02 -8.59 5.45
C VAL A 144 7.66 -8.43 4.77
N PRO A 145 7.11 -9.47 4.09
CA PRO A 145 5.74 -9.42 3.59
C PRO A 145 4.75 -9.12 4.72
N PHE A 146 3.80 -8.21 4.48
CA PHE A 146 2.89 -7.77 5.54
C PHE A 146 2.05 -8.91 6.14
N ILE A 147 1.75 -9.94 5.34
CA ILE A 147 1.02 -11.14 5.81
C ILE A 147 1.82 -12.02 6.79
N GLU A 148 3.14 -11.85 6.84
CA GLU A 148 4.03 -12.57 7.77
C GLU A 148 4.20 -11.84 9.09
N ILE A 149 3.70 -10.59 9.20
CA ILE A 149 3.82 -9.77 10.40
C ILE A 149 2.55 -9.97 11.27
N PRO A 150 2.66 -10.63 12.44
CA PRO A 150 1.50 -10.98 13.26
C PRO A 150 0.65 -9.77 13.64
N GLU A 151 1.27 -8.65 13.99
CA GLU A 151 0.60 -7.43 14.40
C GLU A 151 -0.24 -6.83 13.25
N ILE A 152 0.22 -6.92 11.99
CA ILE A 152 -0.56 -6.49 10.83
C ILE A 152 -1.76 -7.39 10.61
N VAL A 153 -1.57 -8.70 10.72
CA VAL A 153 -2.67 -9.67 10.59
C VAL A 153 -3.70 -9.47 11.71
N GLU A 154 -3.27 -9.16 12.94
CA GLU A 154 -4.16 -8.87 14.06
C GLU A 154 -4.89 -7.53 13.85
N ALA A 155 -4.21 -6.50 13.35
CA ALA A 155 -4.80 -5.18 13.06
C ALA A 155 -5.81 -5.21 11.91
N ALA A 156 -5.49 -5.94 10.84
CA ALA A 156 -6.26 -6.00 9.61
C ALA A 156 -6.41 -7.45 9.10
N PRO A 157 -7.27 -8.28 9.73
CA PRO A 157 -7.38 -9.70 9.42
C PRO A 157 -7.70 -10.03 7.96
N ASN A 158 -8.37 -9.11 7.26
CA ASN A 158 -8.71 -9.26 5.84
C ASN A 158 -7.49 -9.25 4.91
N ILE A 159 -6.29 -8.85 5.39
CA ILE A 159 -5.09 -8.72 4.56
C ILE A 159 -4.71 -10.05 3.88
N LYS A 160 -4.92 -11.17 4.58
CA LYS A 160 -4.67 -12.53 4.06
C LYS A 160 -5.49 -12.87 2.82
N ASN A 161 -6.63 -12.19 2.63
CA ASN A 161 -7.54 -12.36 1.51
C ASN A 161 -7.65 -11.08 0.68
N SER A 162 -6.58 -10.28 0.68
CA SER A 162 -6.51 -9.02 -0.05
C SER A 162 -5.46 -9.08 -1.16
N LEU A 163 -5.64 -8.29 -2.20
CA LEU A 163 -4.60 -8.07 -3.21
C LEU A 163 -3.50 -7.18 -2.62
N PRO A 164 -2.21 -7.44 -2.88
CA PRO A 164 -1.68 -8.42 -3.84
C PRO A 164 -1.37 -9.81 -3.25
N PHE A 165 -1.89 -10.18 -2.07
CA PHE A 165 -1.56 -11.46 -1.41
C PHE A 165 -2.35 -12.67 -1.94
N ILE A 166 -3.44 -12.43 -2.65
CA ILE A 166 -4.15 -13.43 -3.46
C ILE A 166 -3.92 -13.15 -4.93
N GLU A 167 -4.09 -14.14 -5.80
CA GLU A 167 -4.08 -13.91 -7.24
C GLU A 167 -5.39 -13.20 -7.64
N PRO A 168 -5.31 -12.08 -8.40
CA PRO A 168 -6.50 -11.45 -8.97
C PRO A 168 -7.12 -12.30 -10.09
N ASP A 169 -8.41 -12.09 -10.33
CA ASP A 169 -9.10 -12.74 -11.44
C ASP A 169 -8.55 -12.23 -12.79
N LYS A 170 -8.64 -13.07 -13.83
CA LYS A 170 -8.21 -12.72 -15.19
C LYS A 170 -9.35 -12.87 -16.19
N ASN A 171 -9.45 -11.92 -17.12
CA ASN A 171 -10.28 -12.00 -18.31
C ASN A 171 -9.42 -11.75 -19.55
N GLY A 172 -8.99 -12.83 -20.21
CA GLY A 172 -7.93 -12.77 -21.21
C GLY A 172 -6.62 -12.28 -20.59
N ASP A 173 -6.00 -11.26 -21.21
CA ASP A 173 -4.75 -10.66 -20.74
C ASP A 173 -4.94 -9.57 -19.67
N ARG A 174 -6.18 -9.33 -19.23
CA ARG A 174 -6.49 -8.29 -18.23
C ARG A 174 -6.72 -8.89 -16.85
N TYR A 175 -6.07 -8.29 -15.86
CA TYR A 175 -6.40 -8.49 -14.46
C TYR A 175 -7.66 -7.73 -14.07
N VAL A 176 -8.55 -8.40 -13.34
CA VAL A 176 -9.85 -7.88 -12.94
C VAL A 176 -9.92 -7.81 -11.42
N TYR A 177 -10.45 -6.69 -10.93
CA TYR A 177 -10.83 -6.53 -9.54
C TYR A 177 -12.29 -6.10 -9.49
N ASP A 178 -13.16 -7.02 -9.09
CA ASP A 178 -14.62 -6.85 -9.15
C ASP A 178 -15.13 -5.66 -8.31
N ASN A 179 -14.37 -5.28 -7.29
CA ASN A 179 -14.71 -4.15 -6.42
C ASN A 179 -14.03 -2.84 -6.84
N TRP A 180 -13.43 -2.74 -8.03
CA TRP A 180 -12.80 -1.51 -8.49
C TRP A 180 -13.84 -0.41 -8.69
N LEU A 181 -13.75 0.64 -7.88
CA LEU A 181 -14.53 1.86 -8.06
C LEU A 181 -13.61 2.91 -8.69
N GLN A 182 -13.82 3.22 -9.97
CA GLN A 182 -12.99 4.18 -10.68
C GLN A 182 -13.26 5.61 -10.22
N MET A 183 -12.19 6.34 -9.93
CA MET A 183 -12.25 7.76 -9.57
C MET A 183 -12.57 8.62 -10.81
N LYS A 184 -13.57 9.51 -10.68
CA LYS A 184 -14.00 10.43 -11.75
C LYS A 184 -13.46 11.84 -11.49
N GLY A 185 -12.72 12.43 -12.44
CA GLY A 185 -12.18 13.79 -12.28
C GLY A 185 -11.17 14.17 -13.36
N ASN A 186 -10.68 15.42 -13.36
CA ASN A 186 -9.71 15.90 -14.36
C ASN A 186 -8.41 15.11 -14.27
N HIS A 187 -8.14 14.31 -15.30
CA HIS A 187 -6.96 13.49 -15.51
C HIS A 187 -5.74 14.36 -15.89
N GLY A 188 -5.36 15.28 -15.01
CA GLY A 188 -4.00 15.81 -15.06
C GLY A 188 -3.04 14.66 -14.76
N TRP A 189 -1.93 14.57 -15.48
CA TRP A 189 -0.81 13.75 -15.04
C TRP A 189 -0.37 14.31 -13.70
N TRP A 190 -0.81 13.68 -12.60
CA TRP A 190 -0.45 14.07 -11.25
C TRP A 190 1.01 13.63 -11.04
N LEU A 191 1.93 14.47 -11.51
CA LEU A 191 3.38 14.37 -11.35
C LEU A 191 3.79 14.83 -9.95
#